data_AF-A0AAV2NM73-F1
#
_entry.id   AF-A0AAV2NM73-F1
#
_cell.length_a   1.000
_cell.length_b   1.000
_cell.length_c   1.000
_cell.angle_alpha   90.00
_cell.angle_beta   90.00
_cell.angle_gamma   90.00
#
_symmetry.space_group_name_H-M   'P 1'
#
loop_
_entity.id
_entity.type
_entity.pdbx_description
1 polymer ?
#
loop_
_entity_poly.entity_id
_entity_poly.type
_entity_poly.pdbx_seq_one_letter_code
_entity_poly.pdbx_strand_id
1 'polypeptide(L)'
;MSDIRESIRRHLELSERLHKATKEVLYENKDVADVAQNYGFKLWELKRKTKILRKKNRYFELKDKYEGAVKDVFFGLTLTDAARKYIIRTVTLAKEYQKNKRLGRFYKFDRLSNHKDGAFTFMQEFLLLERLLLWKESSQCACQVCAMEHLLNLAYYFTQEENKQCPSIWHKYKRADTNWLYEFLLRYIEEISKFKSADLCAKEPRESMSASYVII
;
A
#
# COMPACT_ATOMS: atom_id res chain seq x y z
N MET A 1 9.28 23.39 10.58
CA MET A 1 8.85 22.37 9.59
C MET A 1 7.43 21.94 9.94
N SER A 2 6.54 21.77 8.95
CA SER A 2 5.14 21.38 9.16
C SER A 2 5.05 20.05 9.91
N ASP A 3 4.20 19.98 10.96
CA ASP A 3 3.93 18.80 11.80
C ASP A 3 3.76 17.50 10.97
N ILE A 4 3.17 17.62 9.79
CA ILE A 4 2.95 16.47 8.91
C ILE A 4 4.23 15.84 8.37
N ARG A 5 5.26 16.62 8.03
CA ARG A 5 6.50 16.09 7.44
C ARG A 5 7.27 15.27 8.47
N GLU A 6 7.25 15.70 9.72
CA GLU A 6 7.86 14.98 10.81
C GLU A 6 7.08 13.71 11.17
N SER A 7 5.75 13.75 11.11
CA SER A 7 4.92 12.54 11.18
C SER A 7 5.24 11.55 10.04
N ILE A 8 5.38 12.04 8.80
CA ILE A 8 5.75 11.21 7.64
C ILE A 8 7.09 10.51 7.86
N ARG A 9 8.12 11.24 8.32
CA ARG A 9 9.45 10.66 8.57
C ARG A 9 9.41 9.55 9.62
N ARG A 10 8.78 9.81 10.77
CA ARG A 10 8.60 8.80 11.82
C ARG A 10 7.90 7.56 11.29
N HIS A 11 6.89 7.72 10.42
CA HIS A 11 6.21 6.58 9.82
C HIS A 11 7.05 5.82 8.79
N LEU A 12 7.88 6.51 7.98
CA LEU A 12 8.80 5.88 7.04
C LEU A 12 9.83 5.02 7.79
N GLU A 13 10.54 5.60 8.76
CA GLU A 13 11.56 4.89 9.56
C GLU A 13 10.96 3.67 10.27
N LEU A 14 9.82 3.86 10.95
CA LEU A 14 9.12 2.77 11.62
C LEU A 14 8.68 1.67 10.64
N SER A 15 8.16 2.04 9.47
CA SER A 15 7.68 1.09 8.46
C SER A 15 8.82 0.28 7.85
N GLU A 16 9.98 0.87 7.64
CA GLU A 16 11.17 0.18 7.13
C GLU A 16 11.69 -0.86 8.15
N ARG A 17 11.83 -0.46 9.42
CA ARG A 17 12.25 -1.38 10.49
C ARG A 17 11.22 -2.51 10.70
N LEU A 18 9.93 -2.20 10.74
CA LEU A 18 8.86 -3.20 10.84
C LEU A 18 8.86 -4.16 9.66
N HIS A 19 9.15 -3.67 8.47
CA HIS A 19 9.22 -4.50 7.27
C HIS A 19 10.37 -5.49 7.32
N LYS A 20 11.56 -5.05 7.76
CA LYS A 20 12.70 -5.95 7.98
C LYS A 20 12.36 -7.05 8.99
N ALA A 21 11.81 -6.70 10.15
CA ALA A 21 11.35 -7.66 11.15
C ALA A 21 10.29 -8.63 10.58
N THR A 22 9.35 -8.13 9.79
CA THR A 22 8.28 -8.97 9.21
C THR A 22 8.82 -9.96 8.18
N LYS A 23 9.90 -9.63 7.47
CA LYS A 23 10.55 -10.59 6.55
C LYS A 23 11.06 -11.82 7.29
N GLU A 24 11.65 -11.65 8.46
CA GLU A 24 12.10 -12.78 9.27
C GLU A 24 10.93 -13.69 9.70
N VAL A 25 9.80 -13.09 10.08
CA VAL A 25 8.60 -13.87 10.45
C VAL A 25 8.00 -14.61 9.25
N LEU A 26 7.95 -13.97 8.08
CA LEU A 26 7.27 -14.54 6.91
C LEU A 26 8.11 -15.50 6.08
N TYR A 27 9.41 -15.28 5.99
CA TYR A 27 10.29 -16.01 5.08
C TYR A 27 11.29 -16.92 5.81
N GLU A 28 11.62 -16.62 7.07
CA GLU A 28 12.50 -17.45 7.89
C GLU A 28 11.72 -18.28 8.92
N ASN A 29 10.38 -18.19 8.93
CA ASN A 29 9.48 -18.89 9.84
C ASN A 29 9.81 -18.70 11.33
N LYS A 30 10.41 -17.55 11.70
CA LYS A 30 10.70 -17.22 13.10
C LYS A 30 9.42 -16.92 13.88
N ASP A 31 9.46 -17.17 15.19
CA ASP A 31 8.37 -16.79 16.08
C ASP A 31 8.19 -15.27 16.13
N VAL A 32 6.94 -14.82 16.08
CA VAL A 32 6.62 -13.39 16.01
C VAL A 32 6.91 -12.65 17.31
N ALA A 33 6.86 -13.31 18.47
CA ALA A 33 7.18 -12.70 19.76
C ALA A 33 8.68 -12.48 19.89
N ASP A 34 9.49 -13.49 19.54
CA ASP A 34 10.95 -13.39 19.57
C ASP A 34 11.45 -12.29 18.64
N VAL A 35 10.94 -12.23 17.40
CA VAL A 35 11.31 -11.17 16.45
C VAL A 35 10.86 -9.80 16.95
N ALA A 36 9.67 -9.68 17.55
CA ALA A 36 9.21 -8.40 18.11
C ALA A 36 10.13 -7.92 19.24
N GLN A 37 10.53 -8.82 20.15
CA GLN A 37 11.46 -8.51 21.23
C GLN A 37 12.83 -8.07 20.69
N ASN A 38 13.39 -8.80 19.72
CA ASN A 38 14.70 -8.52 19.14
C ASN A 38 14.77 -7.15 18.45
N TYR A 39 13.68 -6.71 17.81
CA TYR A 39 13.61 -5.41 17.14
C TYR A 39 13.13 -4.26 18.04
N GLY A 40 12.75 -4.56 19.29
CA GLY A 40 12.18 -3.59 20.22
C GLY A 40 10.78 -3.10 19.86
N PHE A 41 9.98 -3.94 19.21
CA PHE A 41 8.59 -3.63 18.84
C PHE A 41 7.59 -4.19 19.84
N LYS A 42 6.44 -3.54 19.95
CA LYS A 42 5.30 -4.16 20.63
C LYS A 42 4.80 -5.31 19.76
N LEU A 43 4.49 -6.44 20.39
CA LEU A 43 4.01 -7.65 19.70
C LEU A 43 2.85 -7.38 18.73
N TRP A 44 1.93 -6.48 19.10
CA TRP A 44 0.78 -6.15 18.27
C TRP A 44 1.14 -5.36 17.00
N GLU A 45 2.22 -4.56 17.01
CA GLU A 45 2.68 -3.79 15.84
C GLU A 45 3.21 -4.75 14.76
N LEU A 46 4.07 -5.67 15.16
CA LEU A 46 4.62 -6.68 14.26
C LEU A 46 3.53 -7.64 13.77
N LYS A 47 2.63 -8.10 14.65
CA LYS A 47 1.46 -8.91 14.25
C LYS A 47 0.57 -8.18 13.24
N ARG A 48 0.34 -6.87 13.43
CA ARG A 48 -0.44 -6.04 12.49
C ARG A 48 0.22 -5.98 11.12
N LYS A 49 1.51 -5.60 11.05
CA LYS A 49 2.26 -5.56 9.78
C LYS A 49 2.30 -6.93 9.09
N THR A 50 2.56 -8.00 9.85
CA THR A 50 2.53 -9.38 9.34
C THR A 50 1.17 -9.74 8.74
N LYS A 51 0.07 -9.41 9.43
CA LYS A 51 -1.29 -9.64 8.93
C LYS A 51 -1.57 -8.85 7.64
N ILE A 52 -1.12 -7.59 7.57
CA ILE A 52 -1.26 -6.74 6.39
C ILE A 52 -0.55 -7.36 5.18
N LEU A 53 0.71 -7.78 5.34
CA LEU A 53 1.46 -8.40 4.25
C LEU A 53 0.89 -9.76 3.82
N ARG A 54 0.46 -10.62 4.77
CA ARG A 54 -0.25 -11.87 4.44
C ARG A 54 -1.53 -11.59 3.63
N LYS A 55 -2.27 -10.53 3.98
CA LYS A 55 -3.47 -10.13 3.23
C LYS A 55 -3.12 -9.65 1.81
N LYS A 56 -2.07 -8.85 1.65
CA LYS A 56 -1.56 -8.39 0.34
C LYS A 56 -1.14 -9.58 -0.53
N ASN A 57 -0.36 -10.52 0.00
CA ASN A 57 0.07 -11.72 -0.73
C ASN A 57 -1.13 -12.58 -1.16
N ARG A 58 -2.06 -12.84 -0.23
CA ARG A 58 -3.29 -13.57 -0.54
C ARG A 58 -4.14 -12.86 -1.60
N TYR A 59 -4.18 -11.52 -1.60
CA TYR A 59 -4.88 -10.78 -2.65
C TYR A 59 -4.30 -11.09 -4.03
N PHE A 60 -2.97 -11.05 -4.19
CA PHE A 60 -2.34 -11.35 -5.48
C PHE A 60 -2.56 -12.81 -5.92
N GLU A 61 -2.43 -13.77 -5.01
CA GLU A 61 -2.73 -15.18 -5.33
C GLU A 61 -4.18 -15.37 -5.80
N LEU A 62 -5.13 -14.70 -5.15
CA LEU A 62 -6.54 -14.75 -5.56
C LEU A 62 -6.75 -14.00 -6.88
N LYS A 63 -6.10 -12.85 -7.07
CA LYS A 63 -6.20 -12.05 -8.30
C LYS A 63 -5.85 -12.90 -9.51
N ASP A 64 -4.70 -13.57 -9.49
CA ASP A 64 -4.24 -14.40 -10.61
C ASP A 64 -5.21 -15.57 -10.88
N LYS A 65 -5.67 -16.24 -9.81
CA LYS A 65 -6.63 -17.34 -9.91
C LYS A 65 -7.97 -16.91 -10.51
N TYR A 66 -8.56 -15.83 -10.00
CA TYR A 66 -9.88 -15.38 -10.47
C TYR A 66 -9.82 -14.75 -11.86
N GLU A 67 -8.79 -13.96 -12.16
CA GLU A 67 -8.65 -13.37 -13.49
C GLU A 67 -8.40 -14.45 -14.55
N GLY A 68 -7.55 -15.44 -14.25
CA GLY A 68 -7.35 -16.60 -15.13
C GLY A 68 -8.64 -17.39 -15.33
N ALA A 69 -9.33 -17.75 -14.24
CA ALA A 69 -10.56 -18.53 -14.30
C ALA A 69 -11.67 -17.83 -15.08
N VAL A 70 -11.89 -16.54 -14.84
CA VAL A 70 -12.93 -15.77 -15.54
C VAL A 70 -12.58 -15.61 -17.03
N LYS A 71 -11.32 -15.34 -17.37
CA LYS A 71 -10.88 -15.26 -18.77
C LYS A 71 -11.09 -16.59 -19.50
N ASP A 72 -10.71 -17.71 -18.89
CA ASP A 72 -10.90 -19.04 -19.49
C ASP A 72 -12.38 -19.33 -19.76
N VAL A 73 -13.28 -18.97 -18.83
CA VAL A 73 -14.73 -19.09 -19.05
C VAL A 73 -15.21 -18.24 -20.23
N PHE A 74 -14.67 -17.02 -20.38
CA PHE A 74 -14.95 -16.19 -21.56
C PHE A 74 -14.41 -16.78 -22.87
N PHE A 75 -13.33 -17.55 -22.82
CA PHE A 75 -12.76 -18.25 -23.98
C PHE A 75 -13.33 -19.66 -24.21
N GLY A 76 -14.47 -19.98 -23.57
CA GLY A 76 -15.25 -21.18 -23.87
C GLY A 76 -15.06 -22.35 -22.91
N LEU A 77 -14.22 -22.22 -21.86
CA LEU A 77 -14.18 -23.24 -20.80
C LEU A 77 -15.49 -23.23 -20.00
N THR A 78 -15.94 -24.41 -19.57
CA THR A 78 -17.08 -24.48 -18.66
C THR A 78 -16.70 -23.91 -17.28
N LEU A 79 -17.68 -23.39 -16.54
CA LEU A 79 -17.46 -22.91 -15.17
C LEU A 79 -16.85 -23.99 -14.27
N THR A 80 -17.24 -25.24 -14.45
CA THR A 80 -16.73 -26.38 -13.65
C THR A 80 -15.27 -26.68 -13.97
N ASP A 81 -14.89 -26.68 -15.25
CA ASP A 81 -13.51 -26.96 -15.67
C ASP A 81 -12.56 -25.84 -15.27
N ALA A 82 -12.97 -24.57 -15.46
CA ALA A 82 -12.21 -23.43 -14.98
C ALA A 82 -12.08 -23.45 -13.44
N ALA A 83 -13.15 -23.72 -12.71
CA ALA A 83 -13.12 -23.83 -11.25
C ALA A 83 -12.13 -24.92 -10.78
N ARG A 84 -12.12 -26.08 -11.44
CA ARG A 84 -11.16 -27.16 -11.18
C ARG A 84 -9.72 -26.73 -11.47
N LYS A 85 -9.47 -26.14 -12.64
CA LYS A 85 -8.13 -25.70 -13.09
C LYS A 85 -7.48 -24.72 -12.12
N TYR A 86 -8.23 -23.74 -11.60
CA TYR A 86 -7.71 -22.69 -10.71
C TYR A 86 -7.94 -22.98 -9.21
N ILE A 87 -8.46 -24.16 -8.88
CA ILE A 87 -8.74 -24.58 -7.49
C ILE A 87 -9.66 -23.57 -6.78
N ILE A 88 -10.76 -23.20 -7.45
CA ILE A 88 -11.80 -22.31 -6.94
C ILE A 88 -13.09 -23.13 -6.79
N ARG A 89 -13.89 -22.87 -5.75
CA ARG A 89 -15.22 -23.47 -5.64
C ARG A 89 -16.09 -22.98 -6.80
N THR A 90 -16.70 -23.89 -7.56
CA THR A 90 -17.53 -23.56 -8.74
C THR A 90 -18.61 -22.52 -8.42
N VAL A 91 -19.27 -22.63 -7.27
CA VAL A 91 -20.28 -21.66 -6.83
C VAL A 91 -19.70 -20.26 -6.64
N THR A 92 -18.48 -20.14 -6.12
CA THR A 92 -17.82 -18.84 -5.93
C THR A 92 -17.38 -18.23 -7.25
N LEU A 93 -16.81 -19.05 -8.15
CA LEU A 93 -16.46 -18.60 -9.50
C LEU A 93 -17.70 -18.16 -10.28
N ALA A 94 -18.80 -18.91 -10.21
CA ALA A 94 -20.06 -18.56 -10.86
C ALA A 94 -20.60 -17.20 -10.37
N LYS A 95 -20.59 -16.94 -9.05
CA LYS A 95 -20.99 -15.64 -8.49
C LYS A 95 -20.12 -14.50 -9.01
N GLU A 96 -18.80 -14.69 -9.00
CA GLU A 96 -17.85 -13.68 -9.49
C GLU A 96 -18.02 -13.42 -10.99
N TYR A 97 -18.17 -14.48 -11.79
CA TYR A 97 -18.40 -14.38 -13.23
C TYR A 97 -19.71 -13.65 -13.55
N GLN A 98 -20.82 -14.03 -12.89
CA GLN A 98 -22.12 -13.39 -13.13
C GLN A 98 -22.11 -11.91 -12.74
N LYS A 99 -21.51 -11.56 -11.60
CA LYS A 99 -21.36 -10.16 -11.16
C LYS A 99 -20.61 -9.31 -12.20
N ASN A 100 -19.63 -9.89 -12.88
CA ASN A 100 -18.72 -9.18 -13.76
C ASN A 100 -18.90 -9.52 -15.25
N LYS A 101 -20.01 -10.18 -15.61
CA LYS A 101 -20.25 -10.68 -16.98
C LYS A 101 -20.12 -9.58 -18.05
N ARG A 102 -20.55 -8.36 -17.71
CA ARG A 102 -20.49 -7.18 -18.60
C ARG A 102 -19.07 -6.71 -18.93
N LEU A 103 -18.10 -6.99 -18.05
CA LEU A 103 -16.71 -6.59 -18.27
C LEU A 103 -16.02 -7.47 -19.32
N GLY A 104 -16.54 -8.68 -19.57
CA GLY A 104 -15.97 -9.57 -20.58
C GLY A 104 -14.49 -9.87 -20.30
N ARG A 105 -13.70 -9.82 -21.37
CA ARG A 105 -12.23 -9.94 -21.34
C ARG A 105 -11.51 -8.85 -20.54
N PHE A 106 -12.18 -7.76 -20.18
CA PHE A 106 -11.62 -6.65 -19.40
C PHE A 106 -11.83 -6.82 -17.89
N TYR A 107 -12.34 -7.97 -17.43
CA TYR A 107 -12.46 -8.29 -16.02
C TYR A 107 -11.11 -8.14 -15.30
N LYS A 108 -11.14 -7.42 -14.17
CA LYS A 108 -10.04 -7.32 -13.21
C LYS A 108 -10.56 -7.70 -11.83
N PHE A 109 -9.89 -8.64 -11.17
CA PHE A 109 -10.21 -9.00 -9.80
C PHE A 109 -9.74 -7.92 -8.85
N ASP A 110 -10.63 -7.51 -7.95
CA ASP A 110 -10.34 -6.48 -6.97
C ASP A 110 -11.07 -6.69 -5.64
N ARG A 111 -10.45 -6.21 -4.55
CA ARG A 111 -10.94 -6.34 -3.18
C ARG A 111 -10.50 -5.15 -2.35
N LEU A 112 -11.27 -4.84 -1.31
CA LEU A 112 -10.92 -3.79 -0.33
C LEU A 112 -9.58 -4.08 0.35
N SER A 113 -8.68 -3.10 0.35
CA SER A 113 -7.35 -3.22 0.97
C SER A 113 -7.45 -3.35 2.50
N ASN A 114 -8.46 -2.73 3.11
CA ASN A 114 -8.76 -2.81 4.54
C ASN A 114 -10.22 -3.23 4.85
N HIS A 115 -10.46 -3.78 6.05
CA HIS A 115 -11.67 -4.54 6.38
C HIS A 115 -12.79 -3.75 7.07
N LYS A 116 -12.54 -2.51 7.52
CA LYS A 116 -13.53 -1.73 8.28
C LYS A 116 -13.97 -0.45 7.58
N ASP A 117 -13.02 0.34 7.06
CA ASP A 117 -13.32 1.68 6.49
C ASP A 117 -12.52 1.98 5.21
N GLY A 118 -12.12 0.93 4.48
CA GLY A 118 -11.19 1.07 3.36
C GLY A 118 -11.77 1.90 2.21
N ALA A 119 -11.34 3.17 2.08
CA ALA A 119 -11.69 4.04 0.94
C ALA A 119 -11.25 3.45 -0.40
N PHE A 120 -10.18 2.63 -0.37
CA PHE A 120 -9.57 2.07 -1.56
C PHE A 120 -9.57 0.54 -1.56
N THR A 121 -9.69 0.00 -2.77
CA THR A 121 -9.32 -1.37 -3.07
C THR A 121 -7.82 -1.51 -3.30
N PHE A 122 -7.30 -2.73 -3.37
CA PHE A 122 -5.91 -2.96 -3.74
C PHE A 122 -5.59 -2.38 -5.12
N MET A 123 -6.45 -2.58 -6.13
CA MET A 123 -6.21 -2.02 -7.46
C MET A 123 -6.14 -0.49 -7.43
N GLN A 124 -6.98 0.17 -6.63
CA GLN A 124 -6.95 1.62 -6.49
C GLN A 124 -5.68 2.11 -5.78
N GLU A 125 -5.22 1.41 -4.74
CA GLU A 125 -3.93 1.72 -4.13
C GLU A 125 -2.76 1.53 -5.11
N PHE A 126 -2.82 0.53 -6.00
CA PHE A 126 -1.84 0.39 -7.09
C PHE A 126 -1.90 1.55 -8.08
N LEU A 127 -3.09 2.00 -8.49
CA LEU A 127 -3.24 3.17 -9.36
C LEU A 127 -2.67 4.44 -8.70
N LEU A 128 -2.82 4.59 -7.38
CA LEU A 128 -2.18 5.67 -6.63
C LEU A 128 -0.65 5.57 -6.67
N LEU A 129 -0.07 4.38 -6.52
CA LEU A 129 1.38 4.16 -6.68
C LEU A 129 1.85 4.50 -8.09
N GLU A 130 1.13 4.07 -9.12
CA GLU A 130 1.47 4.37 -10.52
C GLU A 130 1.45 5.88 -10.79
N ARG A 131 0.39 6.58 -10.34
CA ARG A 131 0.31 8.04 -10.44
C ARG A 131 1.43 8.74 -9.66
N LEU A 132 1.82 8.20 -8.50
CA LEU A 132 2.94 8.73 -7.71
C LEU A 132 4.30 8.53 -8.42
N LEU A 133 4.48 7.42 -9.13
CA LEU A 133 5.65 7.18 -9.97
C LEU A 133 5.66 8.08 -11.21
N LEU A 134 4.52 8.41 -11.81
CA LEU A 134 4.45 9.40 -12.88
C LEU A 134 4.80 10.81 -12.37
N TRP A 135 4.30 11.18 -11.19
CA TRP A 135 4.63 12.45 -10.53
C TRP A 135 6.13 12.59 -10.25
N LYS A 136 6.84 11.49 -9.94
CA LYS A 136 8.29 11.49 -9.70
C LYS A 136 9.07 12.12 -10.86
N GLU A 137 8.63 11.91 -12.11
CA GLU A 137 9.33 12.38 -13.31
C GLU A 137 9.22 13.89 -13.55
N SER A 138 8.18 14.54 -12.99
CA SER A 138 7.95 15.98 -13.15
C SER A 138 8.21 16.79 -11.87
N SER A 139 8.62 16.13 -10.78
CA SER A 139 8.82 16.77 -9.48
C SER A 139 10.24 17.30 -9.29
N GLN A 140 10.35 18.53 -8.78
CA GLN A 140 11.63 19.11 -8.34
C GLN A 140 12.26 18.33 -7.17
N CYS A 141 11.46 17.62 -6.37
CA CYS A 141 11.94 16.77 -5.28
C CYS A 141 11.09 15.50 -5.17
N ALA A 142 11.68 14.36 -5.53
CA ALA A 142 11.05 13.04 -5.45
C ALA A 142 11.67 12.16 -4.35
N CYS A 143 11.94 12.74 -3.18
CA CYS A 143 12.26 11.95 -1.98
C CYS A 143 11.00 11.32 -1.38
N GLN A 144 11.17 10.33 -0.52
CA GLN A 144 10.08 9.63 0.17
C GLN A 144 9.15 10.60 0.90
N VAL A 145 9.69 11.62 1.61
CA VAL A 145 8.85 12.60 2.34
C VAL A 145 7.95 13.39 1.39
N CYS A 146 8.52 13.93 0.31
CA CYS A 146 7.75 14.68 -0.69
C CYS A 146 6.75 13.79 -1.43
N ALA A 147 7.12 12.54 -1.73
CA ALA A 147 6.23 11.57 -2.34
C ALA A 147 5.03 11.26 -1.44
N MET A 148 5.25 11.05 -0.14
CA MET A 148 4.17 10.76 0.81
C MET A 148 3.27 11.98 1.05
N GLU A 149 3.85 13.18 1.12
CA GLU A 149 3.09 14.42 1.18
C GLU A 149 2.19 14.60 -0.06
N HIS A 150 2.72 14.32 -1.25
CA HIS A 150 1.95 14.34 -2.49
C HIS A 150 0.86 13.27 -2.52
N LEU A 151 1.17 12.05 -2.06
CA LEU A 151 0.25 10.92 -2.02
C LEU A 151 -1.02 11.22 -1.19
N LEU A 152 -0.89 11.97 -0.09
CA LEU A 152 -2.05 12.38 0.72
C LEU A 152 -3.05 13.23 -0.08
N ASN A 153 -2.56 14.17 -0.87
CA ASN A 153 -3.41 15.00 -1.73
C ASN A 153 -3.98 14.16 -2.87
N LEU A 154 -3.14 13.34 -3.50
CA LEU A 154 -3.50 12.46 -4.60
C LEU A 154 -4.64 11.50 -4.21
N ALA A 155 -4.57 10.90 -3.01
CA ALA A 155 -5.61 10.02 -2.49
C ALA A 155 -6.96 10.74 -2.36
N TYR A 156 -6.98 11.97 -1.83
CA TYR A 156 -8.20 12.76 -1.73
C TYR A 156 -8.80 13.09 -3.10
N TYR A 157 -7.99 13.54 -4.06
CA TYR A 157 -8.48 13.84 -5.40
C TYR A 157 -8.98 12.58 -6.11
N PHE A 158 -8.30 11.45 -5.94
CA PHE A 158 -8.74 10.17 -6.48
C PHE A 158 -10.13 9.77 -5.96
N THR A 159 -10.45 10.01 -4.68
CA THR A 159 -11.81 9.74 -4.18
C THR A 159 -12.85 10.67 -4.79
N GLN A 160 -12.50 11.93 -5.09
CA GLN A 160 -13.41 12.86 -5.76
C GLN A 160 -13.67 12.45 -7.23
N GLU A 161 -12.61 12.09 -7.96
CA GLU A 161 -12.70 11.61 -9.35
C GLU A 161 -13.61 10.38 -9.47
N GLU A 162 -13.50 9.45 -8.52
CA GLU A 162 -14.26 8.19 -8.49
C GLU A 162 -15.64 8.32 -7.81
N ASN A 163 -16.06 9.54 -7.42
CA ASN A 163 -17.28 9.81 -6.65
C ASN A 163 -17.43 8.91 -5.41
N LYS A 164 -16.34 8.70 -4.68
CA LYS A 164 -16.29 7.85 -3.48
C LYS A 164 -16.42 8.67 -2.21
N GLN A 165 -17.14 8.11 -1.24
CA GLN A 165 -17.16 8.65 0.11
C GLN A 165 -15.77 8.53 0.74
N CYS A 166 -15.32 9.63 1.36
CA CYS A 166 -14.11 9.66 2.16
C CYS A 166 -14.41 10.27 3.54
N PRO A 167 -13.55 10.06 4.55
CA PRO A 167 -13.75 10.65 5.87
C PRO A 167 -13.93 12.17 5.80
N SER A 168 -14.83 12.74 6.62
CA SER A 168 -15.10 14.19 6.63
C SER A 168 -13.84 15.04 6.87
N ILE A 169 -12.89 14.51 7.64
CA ILE A 169 -11.61 15.17 7.89
C ILE A 169 -10.77 15.33 6.61
N TRP A 170 -10.91 14.44 5.63
CA TRP A 170 -10.22 14.57 4.35
C TRP A 170 -10.76 15.74 3.55
N HIS A 171 -12.07 15.96 3.54
CA HIS A 171 -12.68 17.12 2.90
C HIS A 171 -12.23 18.44 3.55
N LYS A 172 -12.17 18.48 4.89
CA LYS A 172 -11.72 19.68 5.63
C LYS A 172 -10.32 20.12 5.23
N TYR A 173 -9.38 19.18 5.07
CA TYR A 173 -7.98 19.47 4.76
C TYR A 173 -7.59 19.25 3.29
N LYS A 174 -8.54 18.80 2.46
CA LYS A 174 -8.35 18.40 1.05
C LYS A 174 -7.19 17.42 0.84
N ARG A 175 -7.00 16.50 1.79
CA ARG A 175 -5.94 15.48 1.79
C ARG A 175 -6.32 14.32 2.70
N ALA A 176 -5.76 13.15 2.44
CA ALA A 176 -5.87 12.03 3.36
C ALA A 176 -5.20 12.32 4.71
N ASP A 177 -5.65 11.64 5.75
CA ASP A 177 -5.04 11.72 7.08
C ASP A 177 -3.79 10.83 7.20
N THR A 178 -3.00 11.09 8.25
CA THR A 178 -1.75 10.36 8.51
C THR A 178 -1.97 8.92 8.94
N ASN A 179 -3.13 8.56 9.50
CA ASN A 179 -3.44 7.17 9.85
C ASN A 179 -3.62 6.31 8.60
N TRP A 180 -4.29 6.85 7.58
CA TRP A 180 -4.40 6.20 6.28
C TRP A 180 -3.02 6.04 5.63
N LEU A 181 -2.20 7.08 5.67
CA LEU A 181 -0.84 7.02 5.12
C LEU A 181 0.01 5.96 5.80
N TYR A 182 -0.04 5.89 7.13
CA TYR A 182 0.68 4.87 7.89
C TYR A 182 0.27 3.46 7.45
N GLU A 183 -1.03 3.19 7.31
CA GLU A 183 -1.54 1.94 6.78
C GLU A 183 -1.07 1.64 5.35
N PHE A 184 -1.02 2.67 4.50
CA PHE A 184 -0.50 2.55 3.14
C PHE A 184 1.00 2.19 3.14
N LEU A 185 1.81 2.85 3.98
CA LEU A 185 3.23 2.55 4.14
C LEU A 185 3.46 1.11 4.65
N LEU A 186 2.65 0.63 5.60
CA LEU A 186 2.72 -0.77 6.03
C LEU A 186 2.42 -1.76 4.89
N ARG A 187 1.70 -1.37 3.83
CA ARG A 187 1.46 -2.22 2.65
C ARG A 187 2.54 -2.09 1.57
N TYR A 188 3.09 -0.90 1.35
CA TYR A 188 3.86 -0.58 0.14
C TYR A 188 5.27 -0.02 0.38
N ILE A 189 5.84 -0.22 1.56
CA ILE A 189 7.17 0.35 1.87
C ILE A 189 8.27 -0.07 0.89
N GLU A 190 8.21 -1.27 0.30
CA GLU A 190 9.18 -1.71 -0.72
C GLU A 190 9.03 -0.94 -2.03
N GLU A 191 7.81 -0.61 -2.43
CA GLU A 191 7.56 0.24 -3.58
C GLU A 191 7.99 1.68 -3.29
N ILE A 192 7.79 2.16 -2.06
CA ILE A 192 8.20 3.50 -1.62
C ILE A 192 9.72 3.64 -1.44
N SER A 193 10.46 2.57 -1.16
CA SER A 193 11.93 2.63 -1.08
C SER A 193 12.61 2.89 -2.44
N LYS A 194 11.85 2.96 -3.54
CA LYS A 194 12.33 3.35 -4.89
C LYS A 194 12.44 4.87 -5.08
N PHE A 195 11.98 5.65 -4.11
CA PHE A 195 12.15 7.11 -4.07
C PHE A 195 13.47 7.46 -3.35
N LYS A 196 13.98 8.69 -3.55
CA LYS A 196 15.18 9.13 -2.81
C LYS A 196 14.90 9.10 -1.30
N SER A 197 15.89 8.75 -0.49
CA SER A 197 15.69 8.68 0.97
C SER A 197 15.20 10.01 1.55
N ALA A 198 14.54 9.95 2.70
CA ALA A 198 14.02 11.11 3.40
C ALA A 198 15.09 12.19 3.65
N ASP A 199 16.32 11.79 3.96
CA ASP A 199 17.44 12.69 4.29
C ASP A 199 17.97 13.49 3.09
N LEU A 200 17.62 13.08 1.87
CA LEU A 200 18.00 13.75 0.63
C LEU A 200 16.93 14.74 0.15
N CYS A 201 16.07 15.23 1.05
CA CYS A 201 15.00 16.15 0.68
C CYS A 201 15.53 17.55 0.36
N ALA A 202 15.38 17.98 -0.90
CA ALA A 202 15.80 19.31 -1.36
C ALA A 202 14.94 20.47 -0.82
N LYS A 203 13.75 20.18 -0.26
CA LYS A 203 12.85 21.20 0.30
C LYS A 203 13.21 21.61 1.73
N GLU A 204 14.20 20.96 2.32
CA GLU A 204 14.58 21.24 3.69
C GLU A 204 15.81 22.14 3.73
N PRO A 205 15.80 23.16 4.60
CA PRO A 205 17.03 23.89 4.87
C PRO A 205 18.03 22.86 5.34
N ARG A 206 19.15 22.72 4.64
CA ARG A 206 20.32 22.08 5.25
C ARG A 206 20.59 22.93 6.47
N GLU A 207 20.41 22.36 7.67
CA GLU A 207 20.96 22.97 8.87
C GLU A 207 22.42 23.20 8.53
N SER A 208 22.77 24.46 8.29
CA SER A 208 24.14 24.87 8.05
C SER A 208 24.88 24.33 9.25
N MET A 209 25.69 23.29 9.07
CA MET A 209 26.55 22.74 10.11
C MET A 209 27.18 23.95 10.77
N SER A 210 26.73 24.24 11.99
CA SER A 210 27.27 25.33 12.79
C SER A 210 28.75 25.05 12.84
N ALA A 211 29.53 25.94 12.22
CA ALA A 211 30.97 25.91 12.27
C ALA A 211 31.33 25.80 13.75
N SER A 212 31.72 24.59 14.17
CA SER A 212 32.25 24.36 15.50
C SER A 212 33.54 25.16 15.51
N TYR A 213 33.49 26.34 16.10
CA TYR A 213 34.67 27.15 16.39
C TYR A 213 35.60 26.26 17.20
N VAL A 214 36.65 25.77 16.56
CA VAL A 214 37.81 25.24 17.27
C VAL A 214 38.50 26.46 17.86
N ILE A 215 38.20 26.74 19.13
CA ILE A 215 39.03 27.64 19.93
C ILE A 215 40.26 26.82 20.29
N ILE A 216 41.40 27.15 19.65
CA ILE A 216 42.74 26.69 20.04
C ILE A 216 43.30 27.72 21.02
#